data_AF-A0A371DLI1-F1
#
_entry.id   AF-A0A371DLI1-F1
#
_cell.length_a   1.000
_cell.length_b   1.000
_cell.length_c   1.000
_cell.angle_alpha   90.00
_cell.angle_beta   90.00
_cell.angle_gamma   90.00
#
_symmetry.space_group_name_H-M   'P 1'
#
loop_
_entity.id
_entity.type
_entity.pdbx_description
1 polymer ?
#
loop_
_entity_poly.entity_id
_entity_poly.type
_entity_poly.pdbx_seq_one_letter_code
_entity_poly.pdbx_strand_id
1 'polypeptide(L)'
;MLLRFSLNIKGIPYRTVWVEYPDIAALSKQIGVGPTSTNEDGSPLYTLPAIYDPNTRTAVADSVAIARYLDQTYPSSGPSLIPKETDALHMAFIQAFRDVFFVNAGQLVLPATCAQLNPRSEAYFRQTREEMYNAKLEDLAPAGSEKRAQHWKGFEKALHTVKEWLGADGTEKVHVMGDRVSFADVVVASYLIWIKLVLGPESKEWADMMKWDGGYWERFMAEFDGWVTVDAGTEDKV
;
A
#
# COMPACT_ATOMS: atom_id res chain seq x y z
N MET A 1 -0.91 -4.13 2.70
CA MET A 1 -2.05 -3.51 3.40
C MET A 1 -3.29 -3.36 2.53
N LEU A 2 -3.17 -2.89 1.27
CA LEU A 2 -4.30 -2.69 0.34
C LEU A 2 -5.36 -3.80 0.37
N LEU A 3 -4.97 -5.03 0.03
CA LEU A 3 -5.87 -6.19 0.03
C LEU A 3 -6.50 -6.45 1.41
N ARG A 4 -5.70 -6.36 2.48
CA ARG A 4 -6.17 -6.62 3.84
C ARG A 4 -7.27 -5.64 4.24
N PHE A 5 -7.06 -4.35 3.94
CA PHE A 5 -8.10 -3.34 4.13
C PHE A 5 -9.34 -3.63 3.28
N SER A 6 -9.17 -3.98 2.00
CA SER A 6 -10.31 -4.33 1.15
C SER A 6 -11.13 -5.49 1.71
N LEU A 7 -10.49 -6.55 2.21
CA LEU A 7 -11.18 -7.69 2.83
C LEU A 7 -11.86 -7.30 4.14
N ASN A 8 -11.18 -6.54 5.00
CA ASN A 8 -11.72 -6.08 6.29
C ASN A 8 -12.91 -5.12 6.12
N ILE A 9 -12.82 -4.15 5.19
CA ILE A 9 -13.92 -3.21 4.89
C ILE A 9 -15.15 -3.95 4.37
N LYS A 10 -14.94 -4.96 3.53
CA LYS A 10 -16.04 -5.79 3.00
C LYS A 10 -16.50 -6.86 3.99
N GLY A 11 -15.82 -7.05 5.12
CA GLY A 11 -16.15 -8.10 6.10
C GLY A 11 -15.98 -9.52 5.54
N ILE A 12 -15.10 -9.71 4.54
CA ILE A 12 -14.89 -11.01 3.90
C ILE A 12 -13.87 -11.80 4.73
N PRO A 13 -14.20 -13.02 5.19
CA PRO A 13 -13.26 -13.84 5.94
C PRO A 13 -12.11 -14.31 5.04
N TYR A 14 -10.90 -14.32 5.58
CA TYR A 14 -9.71 -14.76 4.88
C TYR A 14 -8.70 -15.37 5.84
N ARG A 15 -7.69 -16.02 5.27
CA ARG A 15 -6.49 -16.47 5.98
C ARG A 15 -5.27 -16.00 5.20
N THR A 16 -4.31 -15.40 5.90
CA THR A 16 -3.03 -14.99 5.33
C THR A 16 -2.13 -16.21 5.15
N VAL A 17 -1.54 -16.34 3.96
CA VAL A 17 -0.40 -17.22 3.72
C VAL A 17 0.85 -16.35 3.63
N TRP A 18 1.82 -16.57 4.51
CA TRP A 18 3.07 -15.80 4.56
C TRP A 18 4.06 -16.35 3.56
N VAL A 19 4.61 -15.47 2.73
CA VAL A 19 5.47 -15.82 1.58
C VAL A 19 6.64 -14.85 1.56
N GLU A 20 7.84 -15.38 1.49
CA GLU A 20 9.07 -14.59 1.37
C GLU A 20 9.19 -14.01 -0.05
N TYR A 21 9.79 -12.82 -0.18
CA TYR A 21 9.99 -12.15 -1.48
C TYR A 21 10.53 -13.06 -2.61
N PRO A 22 11.61 -13.85 -2.41
CA PRO A 22 12.14 -14.70 -3.47
C PRO A 22 11.19 -15.83 -3.91
N ASP A 23 10.18 -16.17 -3.12
CA ASP A 23 9.28 -17.30 -3.37
C ASP A 23 7.95 -16.87 -4.03
N ILE A 24 7.69 -15.56 -4.14
CA ILE A 24 6.46 -15.00 -4.72
C ILE A 24 6.18 -15.56 -6.11
N ALA A 25 7.19 -15.58 -6.99
CA ALA A 25 7.01 -16.03 -8.37
C ALA A 25 6.70 -17.53 -8.48
N ALA A 26 7.34 -18.36 -7.65
CA ALA A 26 7.10 -19.79 -7.62
C ALA A 26 5.68 -20.09 -7.14
N LEU A 27 5.26 -19.48 -6.03
CA LEU A 27 3.91 -19.66 -5.50
C LEU A 27 2.85 -19.16 -6.48
N SER A 28 3.04 -17.98 -7.08
CA SER A 28 2.08 -17.41 -8.03
C SER A 28 1.81 -18.36 -9.20
N LYS A 29 2.87 -18.96 -9.75
CA LYS A 29 2.75 -19.99 -10.80
C LYS A 29 2.03 -21.24 -10.30
N GLN A 30 2.34 -21.70 -9.09
CA GLN A 30 1.70 -22.88 -8.48
C GLN A 30 0.19 -22.68 -8.31
N ILE A 31 -0.25 -21.49 -7.90
CA ILE A 31 -1.68 -21.18 -7.73
C ILE A 31 -2.37 -20.72 -9.03
N GLY A 32 -1.65 -20.73 -10.15
CA GLY A 32 -2.19 -20.40 -11.47
C GLY A 32 -2.44 -18.91 -11.73
N VAL A 33 -1.74 -18.02 -11.02
CA VAL A 33 -1.83 -16.57 -11.20
C VAL A 33 -0.70 -16.07 -12.10
N GLY A 34 -1.07 -15.26 -13.10
CA GLY A 34 -0.13 -14.64 -14.02
C GLY A 34 0.72 -13.52 -13.40
N PRO A 35 1.76 -13.06 -14.10
CA PRO A 35 2.54 -11.90 -13.68
C PRO A 35 1.67 -10.64 -13.69
N THR A 36 1.98 -9.69 -12.79
CA THR A 36 1.26 -8.41 -12.68
C THR A 36 1.88 -7.32 -13.53
N SER A 37 3.12 -7.49 -13.97
CA SER A 37 3.85 -6.56 -14.83
C SER A 37 5.06 -7.25 -15.47
N THR A 38 5.97 -6.46 -16.02
CA THR A 38 7.21 -6.90 -16.64
C THR A 38 8.37 -6.10 -16.06
N ASN A 39 9.51 -6.75 -15.81
CA ASN A 39 10.76 -6.09 -15.43
C ASN A 39 11.34 -5.30 -16.62
N GLU A 40 12.33 -4.44 -16.35
CA GLU A 40 13.00 -3.64 -17.40
C GLU A 40 13.68 -4.51 -18.47
N ASP A 41 14.16 -5.69 -18.10
CA ASP A 41 14.76 -6.67 -19.00
C ASP A 41 13.74 -7.48 -19.82
N GLY A 42 12.44 -7.22 -19.66
CA GLY A 42 11.36 -7.93 -20.35
C GLY A 42 10.90 -9.22 -19.65
N SER A 43 11.52 -9.62 -18.54
CA SER A 43 11.11 -10.82 -17.80
C SER A 43 9.81 -10.60 -17.02
N PRO A 44 8.97 -11.64 -16.80
CA PRO A 44 7.71 -11.49 -16.07
C PRO A 44 7.91 -11.13 -14.60
N LEU A 45 7.21 -10.09 -14.12
CA LEU A 45 7.22 -9.66 -12.72
C LEU A 45 5.98 -10.16 -11.99
N TYR A 46 6.19 -11.02 -10.99
CA TYR A 46 5.16 -11.50 -10.07
C TYR A 46 5.19 -10.69 -8.78
N THR A 47 4.05 -10.19 -8.34
CA THR A 47 3.95 -9.37 -7.12
C THR A 47 2.81 -9.84 -6.23
N LEU A 48 2.90 -9.42 -4.96
CA LEU A 48 1.80 -9.50 -4.02
C LEU A 48 1.14 -8.11 -3.90
N PRO A 49 -0.16 -8.03 -3.56
CA PRO A 49 -1.01 -9.13 -3.10
C PRO A 49 -1.53 -10.04 -4.23
N ALA A 50 -1.80 -11.30 -3.85
CA ALA A 50 -2.56 -12.28 -4.61
C ALA A 50 -3.57 -12.96 -3.67
N ILE A 51 -4.69 -13.43 -4.22
CA ILE A 51 -5.69 -14.24 -3.52
C ILE A 51 -5.97 -15.52 -4.27
N TYR A 52 -6.39 -16.53 -3.52
CA TYR A 52 -7.11 -17.69 -4.02
C TYR A 52 -8.45 -17.76 -3.29
N ASP A 53 -9.54 -17.60 -4.03
CA ASP A 53 -10.89 -17.69 -3.50
C ASP A 53 -11.41 -19.14 -3.65
N PRO A 54 -11.57 -19.90 -2.56
CA PRO A 54 -12.03 -21.27 -2.63
C PRO A 54 -13.51 -21.40 -3.01
N ASN A 55 -14.33 -20.34 -2.84
CA ASN A 55 -15.76 -20.38 -3.16
C ASN A 55 -15.99 -20.40 -4.66
N THR A 56 -15.16 -19.68 -5.42
CA THR A 56 -15.23 -19.59 -6.88
C THR A 56 -14.11 -20.36 -7.59
N ARG A 57 -13.12 -20.86 -6.82
CA ARG A 57 -11.87 -21.47 -7.31
C ARG A 57 -11.08 -20.53 -8.23
N THR A 58 -11.10 -19.23 -7.91
CA THR A 58 -10.47 -18.18 -8.72
C THR A 58 -9.23 -17.66 -8.02
N ALA A 59 -8.14 -17.52 -8.77
CA ALA A 59 -6.91 -16.90 -8.31
C ALA A 59 -6.71 -15.55 -9.00
N VAL A 60 -6.41 -14.50 -8.24
CA VAL A 60 -6.27 -13.12 -8.74
C VAL A 60 -5.07 -12.45 -8.08
N ALA A 61 -4.22 -11.81 -8.87
CA ALA A 61 -3.19 -10.87 -8.39
C ALA A 61 -3.45 -9.47 -8.94
N ASP A 62 -2.65 -8.51 -8.48
CA ASP A 62 -2.86 -7.07 -8.61
C ASP A 62 -3.95 -6.54 -7.68
N SER A 63 -3.58 -5.57 -6.83
CA SER A 63 -4.48 -5.05 -5.79
C SER A 63 -5.76 -4.42 -6.34
N VAL A 64 -5.71 -3.80 -7.53
CA VAL A 64 -6.88 -3.17 -8.16
C VAL A 64 -7.77 -4.26 -8.78
N ALA A 65 -7.18 -5.22 -9.49
CA ALA A 65 -7.89 -6.36 -10.05
C ALA A 65 -8.60 -7.16 -8.95
N ILE A 66 -7.95 -7.36 -7.80
CA ILE A 66 -8.56 -8.00 -6.64
C ILE A 66 -9.72 -7.15 -6.11
N ALA A 67 -9.56 -5.84 -5.93
CA ALA A 67 -10.65 -4.98 -5.46
C ALA A 67 -11.88 -5.04 -6.38
N ARG A 68 -11.67 -5.00 -7.71
CA ARG A 68 -12.75 -5.19 -8.70
C ARG A 68 -13.38 -6.58 -8.60
N TYR A 69 -12.57 -7.63 -8.45
CA TYR A 69 -13.05 -9.00 -8.26
C TYR A 69 -13.95 -9.11 -7.01
N LEU A 70 -13.53 -8.51 -5.89
CA LEU A 70 -14.29 -8.54 -4.64
C LEU A 70 -15.61 -7.77 -4.77
N ASP A 71 -15.62 -6.61 -5.44
CA ASP A 71 -16.84 -5.85 -5.69
C ASP A 71 -17.84 -6.60 -6.59
N GLN A 72 -17.34 -7.29 -7.61
CA GLN A 72 -18.18 -8.07 -8.54
C GLN A 72 -18.70 -9.37 -7.92
N THR A 73 -17.85 -10.07 -7.17
CA THR A 73 -18.16 -11.40 -6.62
C THR A 73 -18.96 -11.31 -5.33
N TYR A 74 -18.73 -10.28 -4.53
CA TYR A 74 -19.36 -10.08 -3.22
C TYR A 74 -20.03 -8.69 -3.12
N PRO A 75 -21.03 -8.38 -3.96
CA PRO A 75 -21.66 -7.06 -4.01
C PRO A 75 -22.47 -6.71 -2.76
N SER A 76 -22.89 -7.72 -1.97
CA SER A 76 -23.59 -7.53 -0.69
C SER A 76 -22.66 -7.32 0.50
N SER A 77 -21.34 -7.43 0.31
CA SER A 77 -20.34 -7.39 1.37
C SER A 77 -19.68 -6.01 1.42
N GLY A 78 -20.19 -5.15 2.30
CA GLY A 78 -19.69 -3.79 2.49
C GLY A 78 -19.84 -2.88 1.25
N PRO A 79 -19.22 -1.69 1.27
CA PRO A 79 -19.29 -0.77 0.14
C PRO A 79 -18.55 -1.31 -1.09
N SER A 80 -18.94 -0.83 -2.27
CA SER A 80 -18.14 -0.99 -3.49
C SER A 80 -16.91 -0.09 -3.38
N LEU A 81 -15.72 -0.68 -3.48
CA LEU A 81 -14.46 0.02 -3.35
C LEU A 81 -14.06 0.73 -4.66
N ILE A 82 -14.37 0.14 -5.82
CA ILE A 82 -14.15 0.74 -7.13
C ILE A 82 -15.46 0.73 -7.93
N PRO A 83 -16.36 1.70 -7.69
CA PRO A 83 -17.58 1.82 -8.47
C PRO A 83 -17.27 2.04 -9.96
N LYS A 84 -18.02 1.36 -10.83
CA LYS A 84 -17.80 1.35 -12.29
C LYS A 84 -17.76 2.76 -12.89
N GLU A 85 -18.58 3.66 -12.37
CA GLU A 85 -18.73 5.06 -12.82
C GLU A 85 -17.47 5.89 -12.53
N THR A 86 -16.67 5.46 -11.56
CA THR A 86 -15.49 6.19 -11.07
C THR A 86 -14.19 5.42 -11.26
N ASP A 87 -14.21 4.26 -11.91
CA ASP A 87 -13.05 3.37 -12.05
C ASP A 87 -11.85 4.10 -12.68
N ALA A 88 -12.06 4.78 -13.82
CA ALA A 88 -11.01 5.55 -14.48
C ALA A 88 -10.44 6.67 -13.58
N LEU A 89 -11.29 7.32 -12.78
CA LEU A 89 -10.86 8.36 -11.84
C LEU A 89 -10.08 7.78 -10.67
N HIS A 90 -10.44 6.58 -10.19
CA HIS A 90 -9.63 5.86 -9.21
C HIS A 90 -8.24 5.56 -9.76
N MET A 91 -8.13 5.12 -11.02
CA MET A 91 -6.83 4.82 -11.62
C MET A 91 -5.96 6.08 -11.71
N ALA A 92 -6.55 7.20 -12.14
CA ALA A 92 -5.87 8.49 -12.18
C ALA A 92 -5.41 8.95 -10.78
N PHE A 93 -6.28 8.86 -9.77
CA PHE A 93 -5.96 9.22 -8.40
C PHE A 93 -4.83 8.36 -7.83
N ILE A 94 -4.90 7.03 -8.01
CA ILE A 94 -3.88 6.10 -7.51
C ILE A 94 -2.51 6.42 -8.12
N GLN A 95 -2.47 6.69 -9.42
CA GLN A 95 -1.24 7.08 -10.09
C GLN A 95 -0.71 8.40 -9.54
N ALA A 96 -1.55 9.43 -9.48
CA ALA A 96 -1.17 10.75 -8.97
C ALA A 96 -0.67 10.68 -7.51
N PHE A 97 -1.35 9.93 -6.66
CA PHE A 97 -0.95 9.69 -5.26
C PHE A 97 0.42 9.01 -5.19
N ARG A 98 0.63 7.94 -5.96
CA ARG A 98 1.92 7.22 -5.98
C ARG A 98 3.06 8.12 -6.44
N ASP A 99 2.83 8.94 -7.46
CA ASP A 99 3.83 9.86 -7.99
C ASP A 99 4.27 10.90 -6.95
N VAL A 100 3.33 11.50 -6.21
CA VAL A 100 3.70 12.47 -5.17
C VAL A 100 4.30 11.81 -3.93
N PHE A 101 3.83 10.60 -3.58
CA PHE A 101 4.27 9.89 -2.38
C PHE A 101 5.69 9.32 -2.54
N PHE A 102 5.94 8.52 -3.59
CA PHE A 102 7.18 7.74 -3.69
C PHE A 102 8.44 8.57 -3.94
N VAL A 103 8.30 9.77 -4.52
CA VAL A 103 9.43 10.68 -4.74
C VAL A 103 10.16 11.01 -3.43
N ASN A 104 9.43 11.11 -2.32
CA ASN A 104 9.98 11.51 -1.03
C ASN A 104 9.80 10.46 0.07
N ALA A 105 8.56 10.04 0.32
CA ALA A 105 8.27 9.09 1.40
C ALA A 105 8.92 7.72 1.15
N GLY A 106 8.95 7.27 -0.11
CA GLY A 106 9.63 6.02 -0.49
C GLY A 106 11.10 6.01 -0.04
N GLN A 107 11.83 7.09 -0.32
CA GLN A 107 13.25 7.23 0.03
C GLN A 107 13.50 7.13 1.55
N LEU A 108 12.55 7.62 2.35
CA LEU A 108 12.65 7.62 3.82
C LEU A 108 12.36 6.26 4.45
N VAL A 109 11.48 5.46 3.83
CA VAL A 109 10.87 4.27 4.45
C VAL A 109 11.48 2.97 3.93
N LEU A 110 11.99 2.95 2.69
CA LEU A 110 12.58 1.74 2.08
C LEU A 110 13.76 1.15 2.87
N PRO A 111 14.73 1.94 3.39
CA PRO A 111 15.85 1.38 4.14
C PRO A 111 15.39 0.71 5.44
N ALA A 112 14.47 1.35 6.17
CA ALA A 112 13.87 0.80 7.38
C ALA A 112 13.00 -0.43 7.10
N THR A 113 12.32 -0.47 5.95
CA THR A 113 11.57 -1.65 5.50
C THR A 113 12.51 -2.84 5.30
N CYS A 114 13.62 -2.65 4.59
CA CYS A 114 14.60 -3.69 4.33
C CYS A 114 15.14 -4.32 5.63
N ALA A 115 15.49 -3.47 6.61
CA ALA A 115 16.04 -3.90 7.90
C ALA A 115 15.08 -4.74 8.77
N GLN A 116 13.78 -4.77 8.45
CA GLN A 116 12.77 -5.54 9.18
C GLN A 116 12.39 -6.86 8.51
N LEU A 117 12.89 -7.11 7.30
CA LEU A 117 12.58 -8.33 6.57
C LEU A 117 13.36 -9.51 7.13
N ASN A 118 12.79 -10.71 7.00
CA ASN A 118 13.50 -11.96 7.25
C ASN A 118 14.72 -12.08 6.31
N PRO A 119 15.79 -12.80 6.69
CA PRO A 119 17.07 -12.78 5.97
C PRO A 119 16.99 -13.03 4.46
N ARG A 120 16.14 -13.97 4.02
CA ARG A 120 15.96 -14.26 2.58
C ARG A 120 15.28 -13.11 1.84
N SER A 121 14.26 -12.53 2.47
CA SER A 121 13.55 -11.37 1.94
C SER A 121 14.39 -10.10 1.97
N GLU A 122 15.18 -9.87 3.03
CA GLU A 122 16.11 -8.74 3.13
C GLU A 122 17.10 -8.77 1.97
N ALA A 123 17.79 -9.91 1.75
CA ALA A 123 18.77 -10.03 0.69
C ALA A 123 18.17 -9.78 -0.70
N TYR A 124 17.00 -10.38 -0.99
CA TYR A 124 16.29 -10.16 -2.25
C TYR A 124 15.84 -8.70 -2.41
N PHE A 125 15.25 -8.13 -1.36
CA PHE A 125 14.73 -6.76 -1.38
C PHE A 125 15.87 -5.75 -1.57
N ARG A 126 16.95 -5.89 -0.82
CA ARG A 126 18.14 -5.05 -0.95
C ARG A 126 18.66 -5.08 -2.38
N GLN A 127 18.94 -6.28 -2.91
CA GLN A 127 19.46 -6.42 -4.27
C GLN A 127 18.56 -5.71 -5.29
N THR A 128 17.28 -6.08 -5.31
CA THR A 128 16.34 -5.57 -6.32
C THR A 128 16.07 -4.07 -6.20
N ARG A 129 16.07 -3.50 -4.99
CA ARG A 129 15.85 -2.06 -4.80
C ARG A 129 17.10 -1.25 -5.08
N GLU A 130 18.28 -1.74 -4.70
CA GLU A 130 19.54 -1.05 -5.03
C GLU A 130 19.78 -1.01 -6.55
N GLU A 131 19.42 -2.07 -7.27
CA GLU A 131 19.40 -2.09 -8.74
C GLU A 131 18.40 -1.08 -9.30
N MET A 132 17.14 -1.10 -8.82
CA MET A 132 16.08 -0.19 -9.28
C MET A 132 16.39 1.29 -9.06
N TYR A 133 16.97 1.65 -7.91
CA TYR A 133 17.33 3.03 -7.58
C TYR A 133 18.73 3.42 -8.04
N ASN A 134 19.51 2.47 -8.56
CA ASN A 134 20.92 2.64 -8.89
C ASN A 134 21.72 3.32 -7.76
N ALA A 135 21.45 2.91 -6.51
CA ALA A 135 22.02 3.48 -5.29
C ALA A 135 21.92 2.50 -4.13
N LYS A 136 22.81 2.63 -3.12
CA LYS A 136 22.65 1.89 -1.87
C LYS A 136 21.42 2.39 -1.11
N LEU A 137 20.73 1.49 -0.40
CA LEU A 137 19.56 1.87 0.40
C LEU A 137 19.92 2.94 1.44
N GLU A 138 21.10 2.82 2.04
CA GLU A 138 21.62 3.75 3.04
C GLU A 138 21.83 5.17 2.48
N ASP A 139 22.07 5.29 1.16
CA ASP A 139 22.29 6.57 0.47
C ASP A 139 20.99 7.27 0.07
N LEU A 140 19.84 6.59 0.13
CA LEU A 140 18.54 7.16 -0.26
C LEU A 140 18.16 8.32 0.65
N ALA A 141 18.19 8.12 1.97
CA ALA A 141 17.90 9.15 2.96
C ALA A 141 18.73 8.97 4.25
N PRO A 142 20.05 9.24 4.22
CA PRO A 142 20.94 9.02 5.36
C PRO A 142 20.48 9.75 6.62
N ALA A 143 20.52 9.08 7.77
CA ALA A 143 20.11 9.66 9.05
C ALA A 143 20.90 10.94 9.37
N GLY A 144 20.19 11.99 9.79
CA GLY A 144 20.79 13.30 10.13
C GLY A 144 21.27 14.12 8.93
N SER A 145 21.13 13.65 7.69
CA SER A 145 21.57 14.40 6.50
C SER A 145 20.56 15.47 6.06
N GLU A 146 21.07 16.49 5.36
CA GLU A 146 20.23 17.48 4.66
C GLU A 146 19.33 16.80 3.61
N LYS A 147 19.81 15.75 2.95
CA LYS A 147 19.01 14.96 1.99
C LYS A 147 17.78 14.34 2.65
N ARG A 148 17.92 13.75 3.84
CA ARG A 148 16.79 13.23 4.61
C ARG A 148 15.82 14.35 5.00
N ALA A 149 16.32 15.51 5.44
CA ALA A 149 15.48 16.66 5.76
C ALA A 149 14.69 17.18 4.56
N GLN A 150 15.28 17.18 3.36
CA GLN A 150 14.62 17.55 2.11
C GLN A 150 13.50 16.57 1.74
N HIS A 151 13.77 15.26 1.82
CA HIS A 151 12.73 14.25 1.60
C HIS A 151 11.61 14.37 2.63
N TRP A 152 11.91 14.68 3.90
CA TRP A 152 10.89 14.87 4.93
C TRP A 152 9.96 16.05 4.61
N LYS A 153 10.51 17.21 4.25
CA LYS A 153 9.72 18.38 3.80
C LYS A 153 8.93 18.08 2.52
N GLY A 154 9.53 17.34 1.59
CA GLY A 154 8.88 16.94 0.35
C GLY A 154 7.70 15.99 0.59
N PHE A 155 7.79 15.12 1.60
CA PHE A 155 6.71 14.24 2.00
C PHE A 155 5.57 15.00 2.69
N GLU A 156 5.88 15.93 3.59
CA GLU A 156 4.88 16.83 4.19
C GLU A 156 4.10 17.58 3.09
N LYS A 157 4.81 18.14 2.11
CA LYS A 157 4.19 18.79 0.96
C LYS A 157 3.32 17.82 0.13
N ALA A 158 3.77 16.59 -0.07
CA ALA A 158 2.99 15.60 -0.81
C ALA A 158 1.66 15.29 -0.12
N LEU A 159 1.66 15.12 1.20
CA LEU A 159 0.43 14.95 1.96
C LEU A 159 -0.45 16.21 1.86
N HIS A 160 0.10 17.41 2.06
CA HIS A 160 -0.66 18.64 1.87
C HIS A 160 -1.37 18.69 0.51
N THR A 161 -0.68 18.34 -0.58
CA THR A 161 -1.26 18.25 -1.93
C THR A 161 -2.40 17.22 -2.01
N VAL A 162 -2.28 16.05 -1.37
CA VAL A 162 -3.37 15.06 -1.33
C VAL A 162 -4.58 15.62 -0.57
N LYS A 163 -4.37 16.35 0.53
CA LYS A 163 -5.45 17.03 1.25
C LYS A 163 -6.12 18.09 0.36
N GLU A 164 -5.35 18.88 -0.39
CA GLU A 164 -5.90 19.87 -1.33
C GLU A 164 -6.79 19.21 -2.39
N TRP A 165 -6.42 18.02 -2.90
CA TRP A 165 -7.26 17.27 -3.83
C TRP A 165 -8.59 16.82 -3.19
N LEU A 166 -8.54 16.34 -1.94
CA LEU A 166 -9.73 15.91 -1.19
C LEU A 166 -10.65 17.09 -0.85
N GLY A 167 -10.08 18.28 -0.65
CA GLY A 167 -10.79 19.52 -0.35
C GLY A 167 -11.04 20.44 -1.55
N ALA A 168 -10.91 19.94 -2.78
CA ALA A 168 -10.96 20.77 -3.99
C ALA A 168 -12.30 21.52 -4.19
N ASP A 169 -13.39 21.07 -3.56
CA ASP A 169 -14.69 21.74 -3.59
C ASP A 169 -14.87 22.75 -2.43
N GLY A 170 -13.82 23.01 -1.66
CA GLY A 170 -13.84 23.92 -0.51
C GLY A 170 -14.36 23.29 0.78
N THR A 171 -14.68 21.99 0.79
CA THR A 171 -15.10 21.27 2.00
C THR A 171 -14.04 20.28 2.46
N GLU A 172 -13.77 20.21 3.76
CA GLU A 172 -12.82 19.22 4.29
C GLU A 172 -13.49 17.83 4.30
N LYS A 173 -13.02 16.93 3.44
CA LYS A 173 -13.49 15.54 3.33
C LYS A 173 -12.39 14.58 3.71
N VAL A 174 -12.77 13.42 4.27
CA VAL A 174 -11.84 12.31 4.52
C VAL A 174 -11.84 11.33 3.35
N HIS A 175 -12.98 11.14 2.69
CA HIS A 175 -13.11 10.18 1.59
C HIS A 175 -13.12 10.86 0.22
N VAL A 176 -12.41 10.25 -0.74
CA VAL A 176 -12.38 10.65 -2.16
C VAL A 176 -13.78 10.66 -2.76
N MET A 177 -14.63 9.71 -2.36
CA MET A 177 -16.02 9.63 -2.83
C MET A 177 -17.02 10.42 -1.96
N GLY A 178 -16.53 11.19 -0.98
CA GLY A 178 -17.36 12.00 -0.10
C GLY A 178 -17.99 11.20 1.05
N ASP A 179 -19.09 10.50 0.78
CA ASP A 179 -19.94 9.87 1.81
C ASP A 179 -19.56 8.43 2.16
N ARG A 180 -18.59 7.85 1.45
CA ARG A 180 -18.21 6.45 1.56
C ARG A 180 -16.72 6.25 1.34
N VAL A 181 -16.16 5.26 2.03
CA VAL A 181 -14.81 4.77 1.76
C VAL A 181 -14.74 4.12 0.37
N SER A 182 -13.65 4.38 -0.34
CA SER A 182 -13.34 3.76 -1.62
C SER A 182 -11.91 3.18 -1.64
N PHE A 183 -11.55 2.51 -2.73
CA PHE A 183 -10.21 1.97 -2.90
C PHE A 183 -9.13 3.06 -2.94
N ALA A 184 -9.49 4.28 -3.37
CA ALA A 184 -8.57 5.41 -3.37
C ALA A 184 -8.17 5.80 -1.93
N ASP A 185 -9.13 5.80 -1.01
CA ASP A 185 -8.86 6.05 0.41
C ASP A 185 -8.05 4.90 1.03
N VAL A 186 -8.38 3.65 0.66
CA VAL A 186 -7.60 2.46 1.06
C VAL A 186 -6.14 2.56 0.61
N VAL A 187 -5.88 3.15 -0.56
CA VAL A 187 -4.52 3.42 -1.02
C VAL A 187 -3.83 4.38 -0.06
N VAL A 188 -4.39 5.56 0.20
CA VAL A 188 -3.79 6.53 1.12
C VAL A 188 -3.53 5.89 2.50
N ALA A 189 -4.55 5.27 3.10
CA ALA A 189 -4.44 4.61 4.41
C ALA A 189 -3.39 3.49 4.44
N SER A 190 -3.28 2.69 3.37
CA SER A 190 -2.29 1.61 3.29
C SER A 190 -0.85 2.11 3.35
N TYR A 191 -0.57 3.24 2.72
CA TYR A 191 0.77 3.83 2.71
C TYR A 191 1.10 4.51 4.03
N LEU A 192 0.13 5.17 4.67
CA LEU A 192 0.31 5.74 6.01
C LEU A 192 0.54 4.64 7.06
N ILE A 193 -0.22 3.55 7.01
CA ILE A 193 0.02 2.38 7.87
C ILE A 193 1.38 1.75 7.60
N TRP A 194 1.83 1.67 6.35
CA TRP A 194 3.18 1.17 6.05
C TRP A 194 4.24 1.98 6.80
N ILE A 195 4.13 3.31 6.81
CA ILE A 195 5.02 4.19 7.59
C ILE A 195 4.89 3.90 9.08
N LYS A 196 3.67 3.84 9.63
CA LYS A 196 3.42 3.56 11.06
C LYS A 196 4.07 2.25 11.49
N LEU A 197 3.94 1.19 10.70
CA LEU A 197 4.48 -0.13 11.01
C LEU A 197 6.00 -0.15 10.92
N VAL A 198 6.58 0.46 9.88
CA VAL A 198 8.03 0.42 9.65
C VAL A 198 8.78 1.39 10.55
N LEU A 199 8.31 2.62 10.73
CA LEU A 199 9.00 3.58 11.61
C LEU A 199 8.61 3.41 13.08
N GLY A 200 7.46 2.78 13.33
CA GLY A 200 6.92 2.52 14.66
C GLY A 200 5.87 3.57 15.08
N PRO A 201 4.80 3.15 15.79
CA PRO A 201 3.72 4.06 16.20
C PRO A 201 4.17 5.11 17.23
N GLU A 202 5.24 4.85 17.97
CA GLU A 202 5.82 5.78 18.96
C GLU A 202 6.95 6.64 18.37
N SER A 203 7.18 6.57 17.05
CA SER A 203 8.23 7.34 16.39
C SER A 203 7.89 8.83 16.35
N LYS A 204 8.94 9.67 16.35
CA LYS A 204 8.79 11.10 16.13
C LYS A 204 8.17 11.38 14.75
N GLU A 205 8.59 10.66 13.73
CA GLU A 205 8.06 10.78 12.37
C GLU A 205 6.54 10.56 12.34
N TRP A 206 6.04 9.49 12.96
CA TRP A 206 4.60 9.24 13.04
C TRP A 206 3.86 10.33 13.82
N ALA A 207 4.40 10.73 14.98
CA ALA A 207 3.80 11.77 15.82
C ALA A 207 3.76 13.15 15.14
N ASP A 208 4.75 13.48 14.31
CA ASP A 208 4.77 14.73 13.53
C ASP A 208 3.75 14.68 12.39
N MET A 209 3.69 13.58 11.63
CA MET A 209 2.72 13.39 10.55
C MET A 209 1.27 13.56 11.01
N MET A 210 0.93 13.01 12.17
CA MET A 210 -0.41 13.13 12.74
C MET A 210 -0.78 14.57 13.10
N LYS A 211 0.19 15.48 13.28
CA LYS A 211 -0.04 16.91 13.55
C LYS A 211 -0.12 17.77 12.29
N TRP A 212 0.36 17.27 11.15
CA TRP A 212 0.33 18.01 9.89
C TRP A 212 -1.09 18.39 9.49
N ASP A 213 -1.19 19.47 8.71
CA ASP A 213 -2.46 19.97 8.18
C ASP A 213 -3.55 20.22 9.25
N GLY A 214 -3.13 20.59 10.46
CA GLY A 214 -4.02 20.83 11.59
C GLY A 214 -4.66 19.54 12.13
N GLY A 215 -3.90 18.44 12.15
CA GLY A 215 -4.38 17.14 12.62
C GLY A 215 -5.28 16.40 11.63
N TYR A 216 -5.27 16.80 10.35
CA TYR A 216 -6.13 16.19 9.34
C TYR A 216 -5.82 14.69 9.16
N TRP A 217 -4.54 14.32 9.11
CA TRP A 217 -4.13 12.93 8.92
C TRP A 217 -4.42 12.02 10.11
N GLU A 218 -4.45 12.58 11.32
CA GLU A 218 -4.93 11.85 12.51
C GLU A 218 -6.41 11.49 12.37
N ARG A 219 -7.25 12.48 11.99
CA ARG A 219 -8.68 12.24 11.73
C ARG A 219 -8.90 11.28 10.58
N PHE A 220 -8.13 11.42 9.50
CA PHE A 220 -8.18 10.51 8.36
C PHE A 220 -7.89 9.08 8.81
N MET A 221 -6.82 8.86 9.58
CA MET A 221 -6.42 7.52 10.03
C MET A 221 -7.40 6.90 11.02
N ALA A 222 -8.05 7.71 11.86
CA ALA A 222 -9.05 7.24 12.82
C ALA A 222 -10.23 6.53 12.12
N GLU A 223 -10.63 6.95 10.91
CA GLU A 223 -11.67 6.27 10.13
C GLU A 223 -11.26 4.84 9.74
N PHE A 224 -9.97 4.52 9.69
CA PHE A 224 -9.45 3.21 9.28
C PHE A 224 -9.14 2.27 10.43
N ASP A 225 -9.19 2.72 11.68
CA ASP A 225 -8.82 1.91 12.86
C ASP A 225 -9.70 0.66 13.00
N GLY A 226 -10.95 0.68 12.54
CA GLY A 226 -11.84 -0.47 12.52
C GLY A 226 -11.42 -1.59 11.55
N TRP A 227 -10.51 -1.32 10.61
CA TRP A 227 -10.15 -2.23 9.51
C TRP A 227 -8.67 -2.61 9.47
N VAL A 228 -7.90 -2.35 10.53
CA VAL A 228 -6.47 -2.74 10.61
C VAL A 228 -6.23 -4.16 11.15
N THR A 229 -7.28 -4.95 11.38
CA THR A 229 -7.19 -6.31 11.93
C THR A 229 -6.28 -7.21 11.08
N VAL A 230 -5.36 -7.89 11.76
CA VAL A 230 -4.43 -8.88 11.20
C VAL A 230 -4.73 -10.24 11.80
N ASP A 231 -4.95 -11.24 10.94
CA ASP A 231 -5.08 -12.64 11.36
C ASP A 231 -3.69 -13.26 11.60
N ALA A 232 -3.64 -14.36 12.38
CA ALA A 232 -2.39 -15.07 12.65
C ALA A 232 -1.72 -15.60 11.36
N GLY A 233 -2.52 -15.92 10.33
CA GLY A 233 -2.06 -16.52 9.10
C GLY A 233 -1.41 -17.89 9.30
N THR A 234 -0.73 -18.35 8.27
CA THR A 234 0.08 -19.58 8.26
C THR A 234 1.28 -19.39 7.35
N GLU A 235 2.43 -19.96 7.72
CA GLU A 235 3.60 -20.00 6.84
C GLU A 235 3.37 -20.97 5.68
N ASP A 236 3.76 -20.55 4.48
CA ASP A 236 3.89 -21.49 3.37
C ASP A 236 5.17 -22.31 3.54
N LYS A 237 5.04 -23.64 3.50
CA LYS A 237 6.18 -24.56 3.59
C LYS A 237 6.60 -24.94 2.18
N VAL A 238 7.17 -23.99 1.44
CA VAL A 238 7.83 -24.28 0.16
C VAL A 238 9.18 -24.93 0.42
#